data_AF-A0A9X3NEX9-F1
#
_entry.id   AF-A0A9X3NEX9-F1
#
_cell.length_a   1.000
_cell.length_b   1.000
_cell.length_c   1.000
_cell.angle_alpha   90.00
_cell.angle_beta   90.00
_cell.angle_gamma   90.00
#
_symmetry.space_group_name_H-M   'P 1'
#
loop_
_entity.id
_entity.type
_entity.pdbx_description
1 polymer ?
#
loop_
_entity_poly.entity_id
_entity_poly.type
_entity_poly.pdbx_seq_one_letter_code
_entity_poly.pdbx_strand_id
1 'polypeptide(L)'
;MSRPLTTVALTALLLAAGPAVAEAKNYKGKSSQGRTITLRTGADGIINRAKLSWRAPCGQGYFFHGSTGWRPPLDSATADTFQDEGTYRTRAKNGERSRITTTFAGVRDPATDRWRGTLVVNVMVSKKGKVIDRCRLKNVTWRAR
;
A
#
# COMPACT_ATOMS: atom_id res chain seq x y z
N MET A 1 8.36 -26.13 -71.87
CA MET A 1 8.09 -27.19 -70.87
C MET A 1 8.25 -26.58 -69.49
N SER A 2 7.12 -26.24 -68.87
CA SER A 2 7.05 -25.54 -67.58
C SER A 2 7.18 -26.52 -66.43
N ARG A 3 7.99 -26.21 -65.40
CA ARG A 3 8.04 -26.97 -64.15
C ARG A 3 7.86 -26.04 -62.94
N PRO A 4 7.13 -26.48 -61.90
CA PRO A 4 6.37 -25.60 -61.01
C PRO A 4 7.21 -25.13 -59.82
N LEU A 5 7.07 -23.85 -59.48
CA LEU A 5 7.54 -23.31 -58.20
C LEU A 5 6.75 -23.94 -57.05
N THR A 6 7.46 -24.62 -56.14
CA THR A 6 6.92 -25.18 -54.92
C THR A 6 6.89 -24.09 -53.84
N THR A 7 5.73 -23.50 -53.62
CA THR A 7 5.52 -22.49 -52.59
C THR A 7 5.28 -23.17 -51.24
N VAL A 8 6.28 -23.17 -50.35
CA VAL A 8 6.09 -23.61 -48.96
C VAL A 8 5.46 -22.45 -48.19
N ALA A 9 4.18 -22.61 -47.83
CA ALA A 9 3.45 -21.64 -47.03
C ALA A 9 3.89 -21.74 -45.56
N LEU A 10 4.55 -20.69 -45.06
CA LEU A 10 4.94 -20.54 -43.66
C LEU A 10 3.77 -19.92 -42.89
N THR A 11 2.97 -20.74 -42.20
CA THR A 11 1.87 -20.27 -41.35
C THR A 11 2.44 -19.72 -40.04
N ALA A 12 2.64 -18.40 -39.96
CA ALA A 12 2.99 -17.74 -38.71
C ALA A 12 1.76 -17.69 -37.77
N LEU A 13 1.78 -18.49 -36.69
CA LEU A 13 0.83 -18.31 -35.58
C LEU A 13 1.18 -17.01 -34.85
N LEU A 14 0.43 -15.94 -35.13
CA LEU A 14 0.39 -14.78 -34.24
C LEU A 14 -0.34 -15.18 -32.95
N LEU A 15 0.42 -15.50 -31.91
CA LEU A 15 -0.07 -15.50 -30.54
C LEU A 15 -0.45 -14.05 -30.18
N ALA A 16 -1.73 -13.74 -30.27
CA ALA A 16 -2.29 -12.51 -29.72
C ALA A 16 -2.17 -12.54 -28.19
N ALA A 17 -1.02 -12.15 -27.67
CA ALA A 17 -0.85 -11.80 -26.27
C ALA A 17 -1.57 -10.46 -26.02
N GLY A 18 -2.90 -10.53 -25.91
CA GLY A 18 -3.68 -9.38 -25.46
C GLY A 18 -3.19 -8.93 -24.08
N PRO A 19 -3.14 -7.62 -23.79
CA PRO A 19 -2.80 -7.16 -22.44
C PRO A 19 -3.82 -7.77 -21.47
N ALA A 20 -3.32 -8.53 -20.50
CA ALA A 20 -4.14 -9.02 -19.40
C ALA A 20 -4.68 -7.79 -18.67
N VAL A 21 -5.95 -7.45 -18.91
CA VAL A 21 -6.62 -6.37 -18.21
C VAL A 21 -6.74 -6.84 -16.77
N ALA A 22 -6.00 -6.20 -15.85
CA ALA A 22 -6.15 -6.52 -14.44
C ALA A 22 -7.57 -6.11 -14.03
N GLU A 23 -8.31 -6.94 -13.30
CA GLU A 23 -9.56 -6.48 -12.72
C GLU A 23 -9.29 -5.74 -11.41
N ALA A 24 -10.10 -4.73 -11.12
CA ALA A 24 -10.03 -4.04 -9.83
C ALA A 24 -10.29 -5.04 -8.70
N LYS A 25 -9.30 -5.24 -7.82
CA LYS A 25 -9.36 -6.25 -6.76
C LYS A 25 -9.32 -5.64 -5.37
N ASN A 26 -9.99 -6.29 -4.43
CA ASN A 26 -9.91 -5.96 -3.01
C ASN A 26 -9.10 -7.04 -2.29
N TYR A 27 -8.10 -6.61 -1.51
CA TYR A 27 -7.31 -7.48 -0.66
C TYR A 27 -7.57 -7.16 0.80
N LYS A 28 -7.61 -8.19 1.64
CA LYS A 28 -7.78 -8.04 3.09
C LYS A 28 -6.72 -8.83 3.84
N GLY A 29 -6.32 -8.32 4.99
CA GLY A 29 -5.44 -9.07 5.86
C GLY A 29 -5.12 -8.37 7.16
N LYS A 30 -3.93 -8.65 7.69
CA LYS A 30 -3.52 -8.22 9.04
C LYS A 30 -2.08 -7.71 9.05
N SER A 31 -1.82 -6.78 9.97
CA SER A 31 -0.46 -6.42 10.38
C SER A 31 0.08 -7.35 11.47
N SER A 32 1.38 -7.27 11.77
CA SER A 32 2.03 -7.95 12.89
C SER A 32 1.45 -7.54 14.25
N GLN A 33 0.70 -6.44 14.32
CA GLN A 33 -0.06 -6.02 15.51
C GLN A 33 -1.48 -6.64 15.56
N GLY A 34 -1.84 -7.53 14.64
CA GLY A 34 -3.18 -8.08 14.50
C GLY A 34 -4.22 -7.09 13.97
N ARG A 35 -3.80 -5.93 13.45
CA ARG A 35 -4.71 -4.88 12.96
C ARG A 35 -5.07 -5.10 11.50
N THR A 36 -6.31 -4.78 11.12
CA THR A 36 -6.79 -4.97 9.75
C THR A 36 -6.11 -4.03 8.77
N ILE A 37 -5.61 -4.60 7.67
CA ILE A 37 -5.24 -3.90 6.43
C ILE A 37 -6.29 -4.22 5.36
N THR A 38 -6.68 -3.21 4.59
CA THR A 38 -7.45 -3.38 3.36
C THR A 38 -6.75 -2.63 2.24
N LEU A 39 -6.62 -3.27 1.07
CA LEU A 39 -6.10 -2.67 -0.16
C LEU A 39 -7.12 -2.82 -1.28
N ARG A 40 -7.14 -1.87 -2.20
CA ARG A 40 -7.91 -1.95 -3.45
C ARG A 40 -7.05 -1.50 -4.60
N THR A 41 -6.99 -2.31 -5.66
CA THR A 41 -6.36 -1.98 -6.94
C THR A 41 -7.38 -1.44 -7.94
N GLY A 42 -6.92 -0.67 -8.93
CA GLY A 42 -7.66 -0.35 -10.14
C GLY A 42 -7.60 -1.49 -11.16
N ALA A 43 -8.21 -1.27 -12.33
CA ALA A 43 -8.13 -2.20 -13.46
C ALA A 43 -6.75 -2.22 -14.15
N ASP A 44 -5.85 -1.36 -13.71
CA ASP A 44 -4.43 -1.33 -14.05
C ASP A 44 -3.57 -2.13 -13.06
N GLY A 45 -4.18 -2.73 -12.03
CA GLY A 45 -3.48 -3.39 -10.94
C GLY A 45 -2.83 -2.44 -9.93
N ILE A 46 -2.90 -1.11 -10.15
CA ILE A 46 -2.28 -0.11 -9.30
C ILE A 46 -3.17 0.16 -8.08
N ILE A 47 -2.56 0.30 -6.90
CA ILE A 47 -3.29 0.61 -5.66
C ILE A 47 -3.96 1.99 -5.77
N ASN A 48 -5.30 2.02 -5.60
CA ASN A 48 -6.07 3.26 -5.55
C ASN A 48 -6.65 3.56 -4.16
N ARG A 49 -6.59 2.60 -3.23
CA ARG A 49 -6.96 2.81 -1.82
C ARG A 49 -6.26 1.79 -0.94
N ALA A 50 -5.69 2.26 0.16
CA ALA A 50 -5.25 1.43 1.27
C ALA A 50 -5.80 1.98 2.60
N LYS A 51 -6.01 1.12 3.60
CA LYS A 51 -6.34 1.54 4.96
C LYS A 51 -5.79 0.56 5.99
N LEU A 52 -5.07 1.08 6.98
CA LEU A 52 -4.48 0.31 8.07
C LEU A 52 -4.73 0.98 9.41
N SER A 53 -5.26 0.21 10.36
CA SER A 53 -5.26 0.61 11.78
C SER A 53 -3.93 0.24 12.43
N TRP A 54 -3.46 1.05 13.36
CA TRP A 54 -2.17 0.87 14.01
C TRP A 54 -2.19 1.37 15.45
N ARG A 55 -1.20 0.94 16.22
CA ARG A 55 -1.02 1.32 17.63
C ARG A 55 0.46 1.63 17.88
N ALA A 56 0.80 2.88 18.19
CA ALA A 56 2.18 3.31 18.43
C ALA A 56 2.44 3.47 19.94
N PRO A 57 3.50 2.88 20.52
CA PRO A 57 3.90 3.17 21.89
C PRO A 57 4.40 4.61 22.02
N CYS A 58 4.08 5.27 23.14
CA CYS A 58 4.47 6.63 23.47
C CYS A 58 5.46 6.70 24.63
N GLY A 59 6.16 7.82 24.79
CA GLY A 59 7.18 7.99 25.82
C GLY A 59 6.63 7.89 27.25
N GLN A 60 5.36 8.25 27.45
CA GLN A 60 4.69 8.21 28.76
C GLN A 60 4.01 6.86 29.08
N GLY A 61 4.37 5.77 28.38
CA GLY A 61 3.91 4.41 28.71
C GLY A 61 2.50 4.04 28.23
N TYR A 62 1.78 4.94 27.54
CA TYR A 62 0.52 4.62 26.87
C TYR A 62 0.71 4.35 25.37
N PHE A 63 -0.38 3.99 24.70
CA PHE A 63 -0.41 3.78 23.27
C PHE A 63 -1.26 4.81 22.53
N PHE A 64 -0.73 5.37 21.45
CA PHE A 64 -1.48 6.15 20.49
C PHE A 64 -2.16 5.24 19.47
N HIS A 65 -3.47 5.31 19.35
CA HIS A 65 -4.25 4.53 18.40
C HIS A 65 -4.59 5.38 17.17
N GLY A 66 -4.41 4.81 15.99
CA GLY A 66 -4.70 5.50 14.73
C GLY A 66 -5.23 4.58 13.65
N SER A 67 -5.83 5.20 12.65
CA SER A 67 -6.19 4.56 11.38
C SER A 67 -5.84 5.52 10.26
N THR A 68 -5.00 5.08 9.33
CA THR A 68 -4.55 5.89 8.20
C THR A 68 -5.05 5.25 6.92
N GLY A 69 -5.48 6.10 5.99
CA GLY A 69 -5.84 5.70 4.64
C GLY A 69 -4.94 6.39 3.63
N TRP A 70 -4.52 5.66 2.63
CA TRP A 70 -3.70 6.14 1.52
C TRP A 70 -4.49 6.07 0.23
N ARG A 71 -4.34 7.08 -0.62
CA ARG A 71 -5.02 7.22 -1.91
C ARG A 71 -4.10 7.95 -2.89
N PRO A 72 -4.22 7.70 -4.19
CA PRO A 72 -3.48 8.44 -5.20
C PRO A 72 -3.65 9.97 -5.08
N PRO A 73 -2.64 10.74 -5.49
CA PRO A 73 -1.32 10.26 -5.94
C PRO A 73 -0.51 9.69 -4.77
N LEU A 74 0.13 8.54 -5.00
CA LEU A 74 1.13 7.98 -4.08
C LEU A 74 2.52 8.38 -4.59
N ASP A 75 3.51 8.49 -3.70
CA ASP A 75 4.88 8.84 -4.10
C ASP A 75 5.44 7.91 -5.20
N SER A 76 5.12 6.62 -5.12
CA SER A 76 5.42 5.63 -6.17
C SER A 76 4.40 4.50 -6.15
N ALA A 77 3.88 4.12 -7.32
CA ALA A 77 2.97 2.99 -7.43
C ALA A 77 3.03 2.33 -8.82
N THR A 78 3.08 1.01 -8.82
CA THR A 78 2.97 0.13 -9.99
C THR A 78 1.96 -0.98 -9.66
N ALA A 79 1.77 -1.92 -10.59
CA ALA A 79 0.92 -3.10 -10.34
C ALA A 79 1.45 -4.01 -9.21
N ASP A 80 2.77 -3.99 -8.95
CA ASP A 80 3.41 -4.94 -8.03
C ASP A 80 4.11 -4.28 -6.84
N THR A 81 4.30 -2.96 -6.85
CA THR A 81 4.97 -2.24 -5.77
C THR A 81 4.33 -0.89 -5.52
N PHE A 82 4.38 -0.41 -4.29
CA PHE A 82 4.06 0.98 -3.97
C PHE A 82 4.83 1.46 -2.74
N GLN A 83 4.98 2.78 -2.65
CA GLN A 83 5.48 3.49 -1.49
C GLN A 83 4.78 4.84 -1.36
N ASP A 84 4.50 5.25 -0.13
CA ASP A 84 3.95 6.56 0.18
C ASP A 84 4.42 7.04 1.56
N GLU A 85 4.92 8.27 1.61
CA GLU A 85 5.21 9.00 2.82
C GLU A 85 4.31 10.25 2.94
N GLY A 86 3.68 10.41 4.11
CA GLY A 86 2.75 11.50 4.32
C GLY A 86 2.73 11.99 5.75
N THR A 87 2.40 13.27 5.91
CA THR A 87 2.17 13.87 7.23
C THR A 87 0.79 14.49 7.29
N TYR A 88 0.04 14.18 8.35
CA TYR A 88 -1.25 14.81 8.63
C TYR A 88 -1.34 15.22 10.10
N ARG A 89 -2.34 16.05 10.40
CA ARG A 89 -2.59 16.53 11.76
C ARG A 89 -3.98 16.14 12.23
N THR A 90 -4.09 15.80 13.51
CA THR A 90 -5.37 15.59 14.18
C THR A 90 -5.47 16.47 15.42
N ARG A 91 -6.70 16.76 15.84
CA ARG A 91 -6.97 17.52 17.05
C ARG A 91 -7.98 16.76 17.91
N ALA A 92 -7.63 16.53 19.17
CA ALA A 92 -8.54 15.96 20.16
C ALA A 92 -9.35 17.07 20.86
N LYS A 93 -10.51 16.69 21.42
CA LYS A 93 -11.41 17.62 22.12
C LYS A 93 -10.74 18.32 23.30
N ASN A 94 -9.79 17.65 23.96
CA ASN A 94 -9.00 18.18 25.08
C ASN A 94 -7.92 19.22 24.68
N GLY A 95 -7.87 19.62 23.40
CA GLY A 95 -6.94 20.59 22.86
C GLY A 95 -5.58 20.03 22.43
N GLU A 96 -5.36 18.72 22.56
CA GLU A 96 -4.15 18.08 22.03
C GLU A 96 -4.16 18.07 20.51
N ARG A 97 -2.98 18.33 19.95
CA ARG A 97 -2.70 18.32 18.51
C ARG A 97 -1.63 17.28 18.24
N SER A 98 -1.93 16.36 17.34
CA SER A 98 -0.98 15.34 16.92
C SER A 98 -0.53 15.62 15.49
N ARG A 99 0.78 15.63 15.26
CA ARG A 99 1.38 15.56 13.92
C ARG A 99 1.81 14.12 13.70
N ILE A 100 1.22 13.46 12.71
CA ILE A 100 1.42 12.05 12.42
C ILE A 100 2.09 11.95 11.06
N THR A 101 3.29 11.35 11.03
CA THR A 101 4.04 11.06 9.80
C THR A 101 4.05 9.55 9.61
N THR A 102 3.67 9.09 8.43
CA THR A 102 3.62 7.67 8.07
C THR A 102 4.47 7.37 6.85
N THR A 103 5.21 6.27 6.88
CA THR A 103 5.84 5.68 5.70
C THR A 103 5.22 4.31 5.48
N PHE A 104 4.60 4.09 4.33
CA PHE A 104 3.84 2.90 4.00
C PHE A 104 4.33 2.34 2.66
N ALA A 105 4.71 1.06 2.64
CA ALA A 105 5.25 0.42 1.45
C ALA A 105 4.71 -0.99 1.32
N GLY A 106 4.57 -1.48 0.08
CA GLY A 106 4.08 -2.81 -0.22
C GLY A 106 4.66 -3.38 -1.50
N VAL A 107 4.74 -4.71 -1.54
CA VAL A 107 5.12 -5.52 -2.69
C VAL A 107 4.13 -6.67 -2.86
N ARG A 108 3.73 -6.92 -4.10
CA ARG A 108 2.90 -8.05 -4.52
C ARG A 108 3.80 -9.20 -4.93
N ASP A 109 3.39 -10.41 -4.60
CA ASP A 109 3.90 -11.63 -5.19
C ASP A 109 2.96 -12.03 -6.34
N PRO A 110 3.36 -11.90 -7.62
CA PRO A 110 2.51 -12.21 -8.76
C PRO A 110 2.11 -13.68 -8.83
N ALA A 111 2.92 -14.60 -8.31
CA ALA A 111 2.65 -16.04 -8.36
C ALA A 111 1.52 -16.45 -7.40
N THR A 112 1.40 -15.75 -6.27
CA THR A 112 0.37 -16.05 -5.26
C THR A 112 -0.74 -15.00 -5.17
N ASP A 113 -0.59 -13.89 -5.88
CA ASP A 113 -1.43 -12.70 -5.81
C ASP A 113 -1.63 -12.20 -4.37
N ARG A 114 -0.53 -12.16 -3.61
CA ARG A 114 -0.52 -11.72 -2.21
C ARG A 114 0.33 -10.48 -2.05
N TRP A 115 -0.16 -9.56 -1.23
CA TRP A 115 0.58 -8.38 -0.86
C TRP A 115 1.24 -8.55 0.50
N ARG A 116 2.44 -8.00 0.64
CA ARG A 116 3.13 -7.83 1.92
C ARG A 116 3.80 -6.46 1.96
N GLY A 117 4.06 -5.94 3.15
CA GLY A 117 4.74 -4.67 3.26
C GLY A 117 5.00 -4.22 4.69
N THR A 118 5.33 -2.94 4.82
CA THR A 118 5.68 -2.31 6.08
C THR A 118 4.93 -1.01 6.33
N LEU A 119 4.77 -0.67 7.62
CA LEU A 119 4.30 0.62 8.10
C LEU A 119 5.24 1.12 9.19
N VAL A 120 5.64 2.39 9.06
CA VAL A 120 6.31 3.18 10.11
C VAL A 120 5.43 4.37 10.43
N VAL A 121 5.31 4.70 11.72
CA VAL A 121 4.55 5.86 12.19
C VAL A 121 5.35 6.63 13.23
N ASN A 122 5.45 7.94 13.05
CA ASN A 122 5.96 8.87 14.05
C ASN A 122 4.85 9.85 14.42
N VAL A 123 4.56 9.97 15.72
CA VAL A 123 3.56 10.88 16.25
C VAL A 123 4.25 11.88 17.16
N MET A 124 4.01 13.17 16.93
CA MET A 124 4.36 14.24 17.85
C MET A 124 3.07 14.81 18.43
N VAL A 125 2.91 14.72 19.75
CA VAL A 125 1.73 15.24 20.46
C VAL A 125 2.10 16.57 21.11
N SER A 126 1.25 17.57 20.93
CA SER A 126 1.46 18.90 21.47
C SER A 126 0.18 19.47 22.10
N LYS A 127 0.33 20.33 23.10
CA LYS A 127 -0.78 21.02 23.77
C LYS A 127 -0.32 22.43 24.13
N LYS A 128 -1.15 23.43 23.84
CA LYS A 128 -0.82 24.85 24.06
C LYS A 128 0.56 25.25 23.47
N GLY A 129 0.89 24.75 22.29
CA GLY A 129 2.14 25.05 21.59
C GLY A 129 3.38 24.28 22.07
N LYS A 130 3.28 23.49 23.14
CA LYS A 130 4.38 22.68 23.67
C LYS A 130 4.24 21.22 23.26
N VAL A 131 5.33 20.58 22.85
CA VAL A 131 5.36 19.13 22.63
C VAL A 131 5.30 18.45 24.00
N ILE A 132 4.31 17.58 24.19
CA ILE A 132 4.08 16.87 25.46
C ILE A 132 4.46 15.39 25.37
N ASP A 133 4.50 14.83 24.16
CA ASP A 133 4.89 13.43 23.97
C ASP A 133 5.29 13.12 22.53
N ARG A 134 5.97 11.99 22.35
CA ARG A 134 6.33 11.41 21.06
C ARG A 134 6.05 9.91 21.08
N CYS A 135 5.35 9.44 20.05
CA CYS A 135 5.07 8.02 19.87
C CYS A 135 5.73 7.53 18.60
N ARG A 136 6.29 6.31 18.65
CA ARG A 136 7.01 5.76 17.49
C ARG A 136 6.66 4.30 17.28
N LEU A 137 6.12 4.02 16.11
CA LEU A 137 5.89 2.67 15.62
C LEU A 137 6.92 2.36 14.55
N LYS A 138 7.84 1.45 14.85
CA LYS A 138 8.86 0.99 13.91
C LYS A 138 8.45 -0.38 13.35
N ASN A 139 8.68 -0.58 12.05
CA ASN A 139 8.74 -1.89 11.41
C ASN A 139 7.51 -2.79 11.61
N VAL A 140 6.30 -2.23 11.51
CA VAL A 140 5.09 -3.08 11.47
C VAL A 140 5.00 -3.71 10.10
N THR A 141 5.08 -5.04 10.04
CA THR A 141 4.83 -5.77 8.80
C THR A 141 3.34 -6.01 8.63
N TRP A 142 2.90 -6.17 7.39
CA TRP A 142 1.52 -6.54 7.07
C TRP A 142 1.45 -7.47 5.86
N ARG A 143 0.36 -8.21 5.77
CA ARG A 143 0.04 -9.10 4.65
C ARG A 143 -1.43 -8.99 4.28
N ALA A 144 -1.74 -9.10 3.00
CA ALA A 144 -3.10 -9.11 2.47
C ALA A 144 -3.22 -10.08 1.29
N ARG A 145 -4.39 -10.68 1.12
CA ARG A 145 -4.75 -11.61 0.03
C ARG A 145 -6.16 -11.35 -0.45
#